data_AF-A0A954ZKA2-F1
#
_entry.id   AF-A0A954ZKA2-F1
#
_cell.length_a   1.000
_cell.length_b   1.000
_cell.length_c   1.000
_cell.angle_alpha   90.00
_cell.angle_beta   90.00
_cell.angle_gamma   90.00
#
_symmetry.space_group_name_H-M   'P 1'
#
loop_
_entity.id
_entity.type
_entity.pdbx_description
1 polymer ?
#
loop_
_entity_poly.entity_id
_entity_poly.type
_entity_poly.pdbx_seq_one_letter_code
_entity_poly.pdbx_strand_id
1 'polypeptide(L)'
;MSNNDTYNPFDPTGMFKEMRDANVDAWSKAMLQMVHTDAYAESTGVMLDAWLTSSGPFRKAIESSMSQALSSLNLPTREDITRLAERMTNIEMRLDDLDACIQSLVKSTQREENQS
;
A
#
# COMPACT_ATOMS: atom_id res chain seq x y z
N MET A 1 35.22 -45.34 9.33
CA MET A 1 33.75 -45.19 9.46
C MET A 1 33.44 -45.29 10.94
N SER A 2 33.16 -44.16 11.58
CA SER A 2 33.07 -44.02 13.03
C SER A 2 31.61 -43.87 13.46
N ASN A 3 31.07 -44.87 14.14
CA ASN A 3 29.82 -44.78 14.90
C ASN A 3 30.17 -45.06 16.36
N ASN A 4 30.07 -44.06 17.23
CA ASN A 4 30.21 -44.25 18.67
C ASN A 4 29.42 -43.15 19.41
N ASP A 5 28.11 -43.08 19.19
CA ASP A 5 27.19 -42.37 20.07
C ASP A 5 26.99 -43.21 21.35
N THR A 6 28.03 -43.17 22.17
CA THR A 6 28.06 -43.76 23.50
C THR A 6 27.39 -42.78 24.44
N TYR A 7 26.19 -43.13 24.93
CA TYR A 7 25.61 -42.48 26.11
C TYR A 7 26.63 -42.61 27.25
N ASN A 8 27.28 -41.51 27.61
CA ASN A 8 28.28 -41.44 28.68
C ASN A 8 27.61 -40.84 29.93
N PRO A 9 27.37 -41.65 30.98
CA PRO A 9 26.69 -41.22 32.21
C PRO A 9 27.41 -40.12 33.00
N PHE A 10 28.65 -39.79 32.61
CA PHE A 10 29.47 -38.74 33.21
C PHE A 10 29.83 -37.62 32.22
N ASP A 11 29.06 -37.45 31.13
CA ASP A 11 29.21 -36.30 30.24
C ASP A 11 28.36 -35.11 30.75
N PRO A 12 28.97 -34.11 31.45
CA PRO A 12 28.25 -32.96 31.96
C PRO A 12 27.63 -32.11 30.84
N THR A 13 28.09 -32.26 29.59
CA THR A 13 27.54 -31.56 28.44
C THR A 13 26.24 -32.20 27.95
N GLY A 14 26.08 -33.51 28.12
CA GLY A 14 24.85 -34.25 27.80
C GLY A 14 23.69 -33.87 28.73
N MET A 15 23.94 -33.86 30.05
CA MET A 15 22.94 -33.46 31.04
C MET A 15 22.53 -31.98 30.89
N PHE A 16 23.49 -31.08 30.62
CA PHE A 16 23.19 -29.67 30.38
C PHE A 16 22.39 -29.48 29.08
N LYS A 17 22.72 -30.24 28.03
CA LYS A 17 22.00 -30.23 26.77
C LYS A 17 20.55 -30.68 26.96
N GLU A 18 20.31 -31.76 27.69
CA GLU A 18 18.97 -32.24 27.97
C GLU A 18 18.14 -31.25 28.80
N MET A 19 18.74 -30.63 29.83
CA MET A 19 18.08 -29.58 30.62
C MET A 19 17.72 -28.36 29.77
N ARG A 20 18.64 -27.93 28.90
CA ARG A 20 18.40 -26.83 27.96
C ARG A 20 17.28 -27.20 26.98
N ASP A 21 17.33 -28.39 26.41
CA ASP A 21 16.37 -28.83 25.40
C ASP A 21 14.96 -28.96 26.02
N ALA A 22 14.85 -29.45 27.26
CA ALA A 22 13.60 -29.47 28.01
C ALA A 22 13.08 -28.06 28.34
N ASN A 23 13.95 -27.12 28.70
CA ASN A 23 13.57 -25.73 28.93
C ASN A 23 13.10 -25.07 27.61
N VAL A 24 13.86 -25.22 26.52
CA VAL A 24 13.49 -24.67 25.20
C VAL A 24 12.15 -25.25 24.73
N ASP A 25 11.89 -26.55 24.93
CA ASP A 25 10.61 -27.17 24.59
C ASP A 25 9.44 -26.61 25.42
N ALA A 26 9.64 -26.42 26.73
CA ALA A 26 8.63 -25.82 27.60
C ALA A 26 8.30 -24.37 27.20
N TRP A 27 9.31 -23.56 26.92
CA TRP A 27 9.13 -22.18 26.45
C TRP A 27 8.50 -22.11 25.06
N SER A 28 8.88 -23.02 24.16
CA SER A 28 8.29 -23.13 22.83
C SER A 28 6.80 -23.49 22.90
N LYS A 29 6.43 -24.46 23.74
CA LYS A 29 5.02 -24.84 23.97
C LYS A 29 4.21 -23.71 24.59
N ALA A 30 4.78 -22.98 25.56
CA ALA A 30 4.13 -21.83 26.16
C ALA A 30 3.90 -20.71 25.13
N MET A 31 4.89 -20.45 24.26
CA MET A 31 4.77 -19.45 23.19
C MET A 31 3.78 -19.88 22.10
N LEU A 32 3.76 -21.16 21.73
CA LEU A 32 2.77 -21.72 20.80
C LEU A 32 1.35 -21.57 21.33
N GLN A 33 1.12 -21.87 22.62
CA GLN A 33 -0.19 -21.65 23.25
C GLN A 33 -0.56 -20.17 23.28
N MET A 34 0.39 -19.28 23.59
CA MET A 34 0.18 -17.84 23.57
C MET A 34 -0.20 -17.33 22.17
N VAL A 35 0.51 -17.74 21.12
CA VAL A 35 0.22 -17.34 19.74
C VAL A 35 -1.08 -17.96 19.21
N HIS A 36 -1.46 -19.15 19.70
CA HIS A 36 -2.74 -19.80 19.39
C HIS A 36 -3.91 -19.28 20.23
N THR A 37 -3.70 -18.37 21.18
CA THR A 37 -4.84 -17.73 21.85
C THR A 37 -5.50 -16.70 20.94
N ASP A 38 -6.84 -16.74 20.88
CA ASP A 38 -7.64 -15.78 20.11
C ASP A 38 -7.34 -14.33 20.50
N ALA A 39 -6.93 -14.09 21.75
CA ALA A 39 -6.51 -12.79 22.26
C ALA A 39 -5.26 -12.21 21.57
N TYR A 40 -4.30 -13.04 21.13
CA TYR A 40 -3.12 -12.55 20.37
C TYR A 40 -3.51 -12.14 18.96
N ALA A 41 -4.37 -12.93 18.30
CA ALA A 41 -4.89 -12.62 16.97
C ALA A 41 -5.76 -11.35 17.00
N GLU A 42 -6.65 -11.22 17.99
CA GLU A 42 -7.52 -10.06 18.17
C GLU A 42 -6.73 -8.80 18.55
N SER A 43 -5.80 -8.88 19.50
CA SER A 43 -4.98 -7.72 19.90
C SER A 43 -4.02 -7.27 18.80
N THR A 44 -3.48 -8.18 17.99
CA THR A 44 -2.68 -7.83 16.81
C THR A 44 -3.53 -7.13 15.75
N GLY A 45 -4.76 -7.59 15.54
CA GLY A 45 -5.74 -6.96 14.64
C GLY A 45 -6.07 -5.54 15.08
N VAL A 46 -6.39 -5.34 16.36
CA VAL A 46 -6.68 -4.01 16.94
C VAL A 46 -5.46 -3.09 16.88
N MET A 47 -4.24 -3.61 17.11
CA MET A 47 -3.02 -2.81 17.00
C MET A 47 -2.75 -2.38 15.55
N LEU A 48 -2.94 -3.28 14.59
CA LEU A 48 -2.77 -2.98 13.16
C LEU A 48 -3.84 -1.98 12.68
N ASP A 49 -5.09 -2.14 13.08
CA ASP A 49 -6.17 -1.20 12.76
C ASP A 49 -5.96 0.16 13.44
N ALA A 50 -5.50 0.19 14.69
CA ALA A 50 -5.13 1.42 15.37
C ALA A 50 -3.96 2.12 14.65
N TRP A 51 -2.95 1.36 14.23
CA TRP A 51 -1.82 1.88 13.45
C TRP A 51 -2.28 2.40 12.09
N LEU A 52 -3.10 1.65 11.35
CA LEU A 52 -3.64 2.03 10.05
C LEU A 52 -4.55 3.27 10.17
N THR A 53 -5.40 3.32 11.19
CA THR A 53 -6.29 4.46 11.47
C THR A 53 -5.51 5.70 11.89
N SER A 54 -4.47 5.54 12.71
CA SER A 54 -3.57 6.63 13.09
C SER A 54 -2.57 7.01 12.00
N SER A 55 -2.38 6.16 10.98
CA SER A 55 -1.42 6.38 9.88
C SER A 55 -1.95 7.31 8.80
N GLY A 56 -3.22 7.74 8.84
CA GLY A 56 -3.77 8.70 7.86
C GLY A 56 -2.92 9.97 7.71
N PRO A 57 -2.54 10.65 8.82
CA PRO A 57 -1.59 11.75 8.80
C PRO A 57 -0.19 11.37 8.28
N PHE A 58 0.27 10.15 8.56
CA PHE A 58 1.56 9.65 8.10
C PHE A 58 1.59 9.43 6.58
N ARG A 59 0.50 8.93 5.99
CA ARG A 59 0.34 8.83 4.53
C ARG A 59 0.47 10.21 3.87
N LYS A 60 -0.20 11.24 4.40
CA LYS A 60 -0.07 12.61 3.88
C LYS A 60 1.35 13.16 4.00
N ALA A 61 2.05 12.88 5.11
CA ALA A 61 3.43 13.31 5.28
C ALA A 61 4.38 12.65 4.27
N ILE A 62 4.19 11.35 4.01
CA ILE A 62 4.94 10.62 2.97
C ILE A 62 4.62 11.17 1.57
N GLU A 63 3.34 11.36 1.24
CA GLU A 63 2.93 11.93 -0.05
C GLU A 63 3.54 13.31 -0.28
N SER A 64 3.56 14.17 0.74
CA SER A 64 4.19 15.49 0.67
C SER A 64 5.70 15.38 0.45
N SER A 65 6.38 14.50 1.18
CA SER A 65 7.83 14.30 1.02
C SER A 65 8.18 13.73 -0.36
N MET A 66 7.35 12.82 -0.87
CA MET A 66 7.54 12.20 -2.19
C MET A 66 7.27 13.22 -3.31
N SER A 67 6.23 14.05 -3.17
CA SER A 67 5.95 15.15 -4.07
C SER A 67 7.14 16.11 -4.16
N GLN A 68 7.68 16.53 -3.02
CA GLN A 68 8.86 17.40 -2.96
C GLN A 68 10.11 16.76 -3.59
N ALA A 69 10.33 15.45 -3.37
CA ALA A 69 11.40 14.71 -4.00
C ALA A 69 11.23 14.65 -5.53
N LEU A 70 10.02 14.36 -6.01
CA LEU A 70 9.69 14.36 -7.45
C LEU A 70 9.93 15.73 -8.06
N SER A 71 9.45 16.80 -7.43
CA SER A 71 9.68 18.18 -7.89
C SER A 71 11.17 18.52 -7.93
N SER A 72 11.97 18.07 -6.95
CA SER A 72 13.43 18.29 -6.95
C SER A 72 14.14 17.60 -8.12
N LEU A 73 13.57 16.50 -8.62
CA LEU A 73 14.05 15.77 -9.79
C LEU A 73 13.39 16.27 -11.10
N ASN A 74 12.62 17.36 -11.07
CA ASN A 74 11.80 17.86 -12.18
C ASN A 74 10.85 16.80 -12.76
N LEU A 75 10.38 15.88 -11.92
CA LEU A 75 9.42 14.86 -12.29
C LEU A 75 8.00 15.30 -11.90
N PRO A 76 7.01 15.11 -12.80
CA PRO A 76 5.64 15.53 -12.55
C PRO A 76 5.00 14.71 -11.44
N THR A 77 4.28 15.39 -10.54
CA THR A 77 3.56 14.75 -9.44
C THR A 77 2.21 14.20 -9.91
N ARG A 78 1.62 13.31 -9.11
CA ARG A 78 0.25 12.82 -9.37
C ARG A 78 -0.78 13.95 -9.41
N GLU A 79 -0.60 14.98 -8.57
CA GLU A 79 -1.47 16.15 -8.55
C GLU A 79 -1.37 16.95 -9.86
N ASP A 80 -0.16 17.15 -10.38
CA ASP A 80 0.07 17.85 -11.65
C ASP A 80 -0.62 17.15 -12.81
N ILE A 81 -0.50 15.81 -12.88
CA ILE A 81 -1.16 14.99 -13.90
C ILE A 81 -2.68 15.10 -13.80
N THR A 82 -3.22 15.08 -12.57
CA THR A 82 -4.67 15.17 -12.33
C THR A 82 -5.20 16.54 -12.78
N ARG A 83 -4.53 17.63 -12.39
CA ARG A 83 -4.89 19.00 -12.81
C ARG A 83 -4.79 19.18 -14.32
N LEU A 84 -3.80 18.57 -14.96
CA LEU A 84 -3.68 18.60 -16.42
C LEU A 84 -4.85 17.87 -17.09
N ALA A 85 -5.25 16.71 -16.58
CA ALA A 85 -6.38 15.95 -17.10
C ALA A 85 -7.69 16.75 -16.97
N GLU A 86 -7.95 17.37 -15.82
CA GLU A 86 -9.14 18.22 -15.61
C GLU A 86 -9.19 19.38 -16.61
N ARG A 87 -8.05 20.05 -16.84
CA ARG A 87 -7.95 21.14 -17.83
C ARG A 87 -8.18 20.63 -19.24
N MET A 88 -7.67 19.44 -19.57
CA MET A 88 -7.87 18.82 -20.87
C MET A 88 -9.35 18.50 -21.11
N THR A 89 -10.04 17.92 -20.14
CA THR A 89 -11.49 17.68 -20.20
C THR A 89 -12.28 18.99 -20.36
N ASN A 90 -11.90 20.07 -19.66
CA ASN A 90 -12.54 21.36 -19.84
C ASN A 90 -12.37 21.90 -21.27
N ILE A 91 -11.15 21.79 -21.83
CA ILE A 91 -10.87 22.20 -23.20
C ILE A 91 -11.70 21.36 -24.18
N GLU A 92 -11.81 20.05 -23.99
CA GLU A 92 -12.63 19.14 -24.81
C GLU A 92 -14.10 19.58 -24.82
N MET A 93 -14.71 19.82 -23.66
CA MET A 93 -16.10 20.32 -23.60
C MET A 93 -16.29 21.65 -24.33
N ARG A 94 -15.34 22.59 -24.18
CA ARG A 94 -15.43 23.88 -24.87
C ARG A 94 -15.23 23.74 -26.38
N LEU A 95 -14.44 22.78 -26.83
CA LEU A 95 -14.28 22.47 -28.25
C LEU A 95 -15.57 21.87 -28.82
N ASP A 96 -16.24 20.98 -28.09
CA ASP A 96 -17.53 20.42 -28.49
C ASP A 96 -18.61 21.51 -28.61
N ASP A 97 -18.66 22.44 -27.65
CA ASP A 97 -19.59 23.58 -27.71
C ASP A 97 -19.33 24.48 -28.94
N LEU A 98 -18.05 24.70 -29.26
CA LEU A 98 -17.64 25.46 -30.45
C LEU A 98 -18.04 24.72 -31.73
N ASP A 99 -17.84 23.41 -31.81
CA ASP A 99 -18.24 22.60 -32.95
C ASP A 99 -19.77 22.66 -33.15
N ALA A 100 -20.55 22.52 -32.08
CA ALA A 100 -22.00 22.65 -32.13
C ALA A 100 -22.45 24.05 -32.61
N CYS A 101 -21.79 25.11 -32.14
CA CYS A 101 -22.04 26.48 -32.60
C CYS A 101 -21.75 26.64 -34.10
N ILE A 102 -20.59 26.18 -34.58
CA ILE A 102 -20.21 26.23 -35.99
C ILE A 102 -21.23 25.48 -36.86
N GLN A 103 -21.61 24.26 -36.46
CA GLN A 103 -22.63 23.51 -37.19
C GLN A 103 -23.98 24.24 -37.25
N SER A 104 -24.35 24.97 -36.20
CA SER A 104 -25.59 25.76 -36.19
C SER A 104 -25.53 26.93 -37.18
N LEU A 105 -24.39 27.62 -37.27
CA LEU A 105 -24.16 28.74 -38.19
C LEU A 105 -24.16 28.28 -39.65
N VAL A 106 -23.47 27.17 -39.94
CA VAL A 106 -23.48 26.57 -41.29
C VAL A 106 -24.91 26.22 -41.71
N LYS A 107 -25.71 25.65 -40.80
CA LYS A 107 -27.12 25.35 -41.05
C LYS A 107 -27.99 26.59 -41.26
N SER A 108 -27.72 27.70 -40.57
CA SER A 108 -28.47 28.95 -40.79
C SER A 108 -28.14 29.59 -42.14
N THR A 109 -26.87 29.65 -42.53
CA THR A 109 -26.46 30.19 -43.85
C THR A 109 -27.10 29.40 -45.00
N GLN A 110 -27.09 28.07 -44.94
CA GLN A 110 -27.72 27.24 -45.98
C GLN A 110 -29.24 27.45 -46.08
N ARG A 111 -29.91 27.77 -44.96
CA ARG A 111 -31.34 28.08 -44.97
C ARG A 111 -31.64 29.43 -45.60
N GLU A 112 -30.79 30.42 -45.39
CA GLU A 112 -30.92 31.75 -46.01
C GLU A 112 -30.71 31.68 -47.53
N GLU A 113 -29.72 30.90 -48.00
CA GLU A 113 -29.49 30.67 -49.44
C GLU A 113 -30.64 29.93 -50.13
N ASN A 114 -31.27 28.96 -49.46
CA ASN A 114 -32.41 28.22 -50.03
C ASN A 114 -33.74 29.01 -50.02
N GLN A 115 -33.79 30.18 -49.38
CA GLN A 115 -34.97 31.04 -49.30
C GLN A 115 -34.88 32.28 -50.21
N SER A 116 -33.73 32.54 -50.85
CA SER A 116 -33.53 33.57 -51.87
C SER A 116 -33.63 32.98 -53.28
#